data_AF-A0A2V8YL53-F1
#
_entry.id   AF-A0A2V8YL53-F1
#
_cell.length_a   1.000
_cell.length_b   1.000
_cell.length_c   1.000
_cell.angle_alpha   90.00
_cell.angle_beta   90.00
_cell.angle_gamma   90.00
#
_symmetry.space_group_name_H-M   'P 1'
#
loop_
_entity.id
_entity.type
_entity.pdbx_description
1 polymer ?
#
loop_
_entity_poly.entity_id
_entity_poly.type
_entity_poly.pdbx_seq_one_letter_code
_entity_poly.pdbx_strand_id
1 'polypeptide(L)'
;MGCSMLACRRQAAPPELQMAPSDGFDMLVVVGNPPRRKPLTTGGTAFLLFASAVTALAWQTPSQTQQPASASASPLASTTPTGQSTAPIQAGPPPSAQTQQGALNIVVLDPAHGGIDLGSRGTGGIQESDIALEFAVEVRRALEQQGFQVVQTRQGNDNPSFDDRSAIANAQRGAVFITLHIASTGLPGTVRVYVNSDLPPITTANGLIPWDRAQAPFLGLSRKFGDLVQGMLTQRFKGSPDTAQTATIRQLRTTAAPAIAVEVSSVVVNDRADLDHMAPGVADAIMRGAVAFKPLYVMASTGGALP
;
A
#
# COMPACT_ATOMS: atom_id res chain seq x y z
N MET A 1 -12.49 75.40 -20.25
CA MET A 1 -11.90 74.27 -20.99
C MET A 1 -11.57 73.18 -19.98
N GLY A 2 -12.14 71.99 -20.17
CA GLY A 2 -12.38 71.00 -19.12
C GLY A 2 -11.14 70.22 -18.64
N CYS A 3 -11.16 69.88 -17.36
CA CYS A 3 -10.22 68.97 -16.69
C CYS A 3 -10.86 67.57 -16.65
N SER A 4 -10.20 66.58 -17.25
CA SER A 4 -10.67 65.20 -17.39
C SER A 4 -10.33 64.40 -16.12
N MET A 5 -11.36 63.92 -15.40
CA MET A 5 -11.18 62.96 -14.30
C MET A 5 -11.23 61.53 -14.83
N LEU A 6 -10.10 60.83 -14.70
CA LEU A 6 -9.94 59.41 -14.99
C LEU A 6 -10.57 58.59 -13.85
N ALA A 7 -11.59 57.78 -14.17
CA ALA A 7 -12.26 56.90 -13.21
C ALA A 7 -11.39 55.68 -12.87
N CYS A 8 -11.01 55.55 -11.60
CA CYS A 8 -10.37 54.38 -11.02
C CYS A 8 -11.45 53.33 -10.71
N ARG A 9 -11.54 52.26 -11.51
CA ARG A 9 -12.48 51.16 -11.31
C ARG A 9 -11.84 50.14 -10.36
N ARG A 10 -12.28 50.13 -9.09
CA ARG A 10 -11.91 49.08 -8.11
C ARG A 10 -12.52 47.75 -8.56
N GLN A 11 -11.68 46.75 -8.83
CA GLN A 11 -12.11 45.35 -8.97
C GLN A 11 -12.33 44.77 -7.56
N ALA A 12 -13.51 44.20 -7.34
CA ALA A 12 -13.84 43.45 -6.14
C ALA A 12 -13.20 42.05 -6.20
N ALA A 13 -12.56 41.61 -5.12
CA ALA A 13 -12.02 40.26 -4.97
C ALA A 13 -13.17 39.24 -4.83
N PRO A 14 -13.02 38.00 -5.34
CA PRO A 14 -14.00 36.94 -5.15
C PRO A 14 -14.00 36.44 -3.69
N PRO A 15 -15.13 35.89 -3.19
CA PRO A 15 -15.26 35.46 -1.82
C PRO A 15 -14.38 34.22 -1.53
N GLU A 16 -13.71 34.28 -0.39
CA GLU A 16 -12.90 33.22 0.20
C GLU A 16 -13.80 32.05 0.62
N LEU A 17 -13.61 30.89 -0.01
CA LEU A 17 -14.35 29.68 0.30
C LEU A 17 -13.75 29.05 1.57
N GLN A 18 -14.42 29.27 2.70
CA GLN A 18 -14.05 28.71 3.99
C GLN A 18 -14.33 27.19 3.97
N MET A 19 -13.27 26.38 3.83
CA MET A 19 -13.36 24.93 4.03
C MET A 19 -13.64 24.64 5.50
N ALA A 20 -14.75 23.95 5.77
CA ALA A 20 -15.05 23.40 7.09
C ALA A 20 -13.97 22.38 7.49
N PRO A 21 -13.57 22.32 8.77
CA PRO A 21 -12.65 21.29 9.24
C PRO A 21 -13.32 19.92 9.08
N SER A 22 -12.64 19.00 8.40
CA SER A 22 -13.03 17.59 8.44
C SER A 22 -12.62 17.05 9.82
N ASP A 23 -13.57 16.46 10.52
CA ASP A 23 -13.37 15.74 11.76
C ASP A 23 -12.53 14.47 11.49
N GLY A 24 -11.22 14.67 11.32
CA GLY A 24 -10.25 13.60 11.18
C GLY A 24 -9.94 13.00 12.54
N PHE A 25 -10.24 11.70 12.70
CA PHE A 25 -9.66 10.91 13.78
C PHE A 25 -8.13 10.98 13.69
N ASP A 26 -7.49 11.54 14.72
CA ASP A 26 -6.03 11.59 14.84
C ASP A 26 -5.50 10.18 15.15
N MET A 27 -5.38 9.37 14.11
CA MET A 27 -4.92 7.99 14.21
C MET A 27 -3.40 7.98 14.27
N LEU A 28 -2.81 7.37 15.30
CA LEU A 28 -1.36 7.25 15.41
C LEU A 28 -0.91 5.94 14.77
N VAL A 29 0.18 5.97 14.00
CA VAL A 29 0.82 4.75 13.51
C VAL A 29 1.70 4.17 14.62
N VAL A 30 1.40 2.95 15.07
CA VAL A 30 2.22 2.22 16.04
C VAL A 30 3.41 1.59 15.33
N VAL A 31 4.61 1.95 15.76
CA VAL A 31 5.87 1.40 15.26
C VAL A 31 6.27 0.20 16.14
N GLY A 32 6.40 -0.99 15.55
CA GLY A 32 6.90 -2.20 16.23
C GLY A 32 5.84 -3.22 16.66
N ASN A 33 6.30 -4.36 17.18
CA ASN A 33 5.44 -5.52 17.47
C ASN A 33 4.41 -5.19 18.56
N PRO A 34 3.11 -5.50 18.36
CA PRO A 34 2.12 -5.31 19.42
C PRO A 34 2.43 -6.24 20.59
N PRO A 35 2.26 -5.81 21.87
CA PRO A 35 2.36 -6.73 22.99
C PRO A 35 1.30 -7.81 22.85
N ARG A 36 1.71 -9.09 22.96
CA ARG A 36 0.81 -10.25 22.95
C ARG A 36 -0.27 -10.05 24.02
N ARG A 37 -1.51 -9.82 23.60
CA ARG A 37 -2.65 -9.82 24.52
C ARG A 37 -2.97 -11.25 24.92
N LYS A 38 -2.95 -11.52 26.23
CA LYS A 38 -3.52 -12.74 26.81
C LYS A 38 -5.06 -12.63 26.73
N PRO A 39 -5.80 -13.71 26.43
CA PRO A 39 -7.26 -13.67 26.43
C PRO A 39 -7.75 -13.46 27.86
N LEU A 40 -8.59 -12.45 28.06
CA LEU A 40 -9.30 -12.21 29.30
C LEU A 40 -10.58 -13.06 29.28
N THR A 41 -10.63 -14.04 30.16
CA THR A 41 -11.83 -14.80 30.50
C THR A 41 -12.81 -13.91 31.25
N THR A 42 -14.07 -13.88 30.83
CA THR A 42 -15.18 -13.33 31.62
C THR A 42 -16.27 -14.38 31.72
N GLY A 43 -16.68 -14.70 32.95
CA GLY A 43 -17.73 -15.67 33.26
C GLY A 43 -18.91 -15.03 33.97
N GLY A 44 -20.08 -15.67 33.82
CA GLY A 44 -21.31 -15.55 34.64
C GLY A 44 -22.18 -14.33 34.33
N THR A 45 -23.52 -14.37 34.33
CA THR A 45 -24.52 -15.40 34.71
C THR A 45 -25.91 -14.99 34.15
N ALA A 46 -26.78 -16.00 34.05
CA ALA A 46 -28.14 -16.05 33.50
C ALA A 46 -29.21 -15.03 33.96
N PHE A 47 -30.23 -14.83 33.12
CA PHE A 47 -31.64 -14.74 33.52
C PHE A 47 -32.59 -15.32 32.43
N LEU A 48 -33.46 -16.23 32.88
CA LEU A 48 -34.70 -16.78 32.27
C LEU A 48 -35.75 -15.66 32.08
N LEU A 49 -36.81 -15.65 31.28
CA LEU A 49 -37.60 -16.55 30.42
C LEU A 49 -38.55 -15.62 29.61
N PHE A 50 -38.99 -15.98 28.40
CA PHE A 50 -40.42 -15.96 28.02
C PHE A 50 -40.61 -16.65 26.67
N ALA A 51 -41.58 -17.57 26.66
CA ALA A 51 -41.99 -18.38 25.53
C ALA A 51 -42.86 -17.59 24.55
N SER A 52 -42.79 -17.94 23.25
CA SER A 52 -43.95 -18.13 22.37
C SER A 52 -43.50 -18.80 21.07
N ALA A 53 -44.18 -19.89 20.75
CA ALA A 53 -43.97 -20.71 19.56
C ALA A 53 -44.70 -20.11 18.35
N VAL A 54 -44.04 -20.06 17.19
CA VAL A 54 -44.71 -20.08 15.89
C VAL A 54 -43.88 -20.94 14.93
N THR A 55 -44.58 -21.91 14.35
CA THR A 55 -44.19 -22.96 13.42
C THR A 55 -43.79 -22.43 12.04
N ALA A 56 -42.70 -22.94 11.44
CA ALA A 56 -42.65 -23.26 10.01
C ALA A 56 -41.37 -24.02 9.58
N LEU A 57 -41.62 -25.13 8.89
CA LEU A 57 -40.83 -25.81 7.84
C LEU A 57 -39.40 -26.32 8.16
N ALA A 58 -39.35 -27.62 8.46
CA ALA A 58 -38.15 -28.45 8.46
C ALA A 58 -37.76 -28.87 7.02
N TRP A 59 -36.51 -28.60 6.64
CA TRP A 59 -35.79 -29.34 5.61
C TRP A 59 -34.80 -30.27 6.31
N GLN A 60 -35.00 -31.57 6.16
CA GLN A 60 -34.15 -32.62 6.73
C GLN A 60 -32.97 -32.91 5.78
N THR A 61 -31.76 -32.93 6.31
CA THR A 61 -30.68 -33.81 5.83
C THR A 61 -29.94 -34.41 7.03
N PRO A 62 -29.45 -35.66 6.94
CA PRO A 62 -29.19 -36.50 8.10
C PRO A 62 -27.75 -36.42 8.59
N SER A 63 -27.59 -36.32 9.92
CA SER A 63 -26.36 -36.71 10.61
C SER A 63 -26.46 -38.20 10.94
N GLN A 64 -25.56 -39.03 10.41
CA GLN A 64 -25.33 -40.38 10.92
C GLN A 64 -24.15 -40.38 11.89
N THR A 65 -24.48 -40.70 13.14
CA THR A 65 -23.59 -41.20 14.18
C THR A 65 -23.28 -42.67 13.88
N GLN A 66 -22.02 -43.06 13.81
CA GLN A 66 -21.61 -44.47 13.95
C GLN A 66 -20.28 -44.60 14.70
N GLN A 67 -20.33 -45.36 15.78
CA GLN A 67 -19.25 -46.03 16.51
C GLN A 67 -19.94 -47.13 17.36
N PRO A 68 -19.32 -48.26 17.84
CA PRO A 68 -17.99 -48.88 17.61
C PRO A 68 -18.02 -50.41 17.28
N ALA A 69 -16.86 -50.98 16.89
CA ALA A 69 -16.36 -52.32 17.28
C ALA A 69 -14.89 -52.45 16.80
N SER A 70 -13.88 -52.45 17.69
CA SER A 70 -13.24 -53.60 18.37
C SER A 70 -12.12 -54.33 17.60
N ALA A 71 -10.89 -54.11 18.11
CA ALA A 71 -9.74 -55.02 18.27
C ALA A 71 -8.98 -55.61 17.06
N SER A 72 -7.68 -55.30 16.98
CA SER A 72 -6.58 -56.27 17.15
C SER A 72 -5.22 -55.58 17.28
N ALA A 73 -4.41 -56.04 18.25
CA ALA A 73 -3.09 -55.53 18.61
C ALA A 73 -2.04 -56.64 18.48
N SER A 74 -0.79 -56.29 18.15
CA SER A 74 0.45 -57.04 18.46
C SER A 74 1.70 -56.31 17.95
N PRO A 75 2.92 -56.60 18.46
CA PRO A 75 3.71 -55.61 19.20
C PRO A 75 5.04 -55.24 18.52
N LEU A 76 5.66 -54.13 18.94
CA LEU A 76 7.04 -53.79 18.60
C LEU A 76 7.92 -53.73 19.85
N ALA A 77 9.08 -54.37 19.70
CA ALA A 77 10.02 -54.77 20.73
C ALA A 77 10.68 -53.59 21.47
N SER A 78 10.95 -53.83 22.75
CA SER A 78 11.78 -53.02 23.62
C SER A 78 13.25 -53.39 23.43
N THR A 79 14.09 -52.42 23.08
CA THR A 79 15.54 -52.51 23.26
C THR A 79 16.03 -51.32 24.05
N THR A 80 16.53 -51.60 25.24
CA THR A 80 17.31 -50.69 26.09
C THR A 80 18.66 -50.38 25.42
N PRO A 81 19.26 -49.22 25.70
CA PRO A 81 20.59 -49.31 26.28
C PRO A 81 20.79 -48.42 27.52
N THR A 82 21.41 -49.06 28.50
CA THR A 82 22.32 -48.57 29.54
C THR A 82 22.90 -47.17 29.34
N GLY A 83 22.85 -46.38 30.42
CA GLY A 83 23.48 -45.06 30.49
C GLY A 83 25.01 -45.10 30.57
N GLN A 84 25.62 -43.99 30.17
CA GLN A 84 26.94 -43.54 30.59
C GLN A 84 27.14 -42.04 30.30
N SER A 85 27.62 -41.35 31.33
CA SER A 85 28.45 -40.13 31.31
C SER A 85 27.86 -38.79 30.86
N THR A 86 27.47 -37.97 31.85
CA THR A 86 27.32 -36.52 31.77
C THR A 86 28.70 -35.84 31.64
N ALA A 87 29.00 -35.32 30.45
CA ALA A 87 30.00 -34.27 30.27
C ALA A 87 29.26 -32.96 29.88
N PRO A 88 29.61 -31.80 30.46
CA PRO A 88 28.93 -30.55 30.15
C PRO A 88 29.27 -30.11 28.72
N ILE A 89 28.28 -30.15 27.83
CA ILE A 89 28.37 -29.49 26.52
C ILE A 89 28.40 -27.99 26.81
N GLN A 90 29.56 -27.37 26.65
CA GLN A 90 29.67 -25.93 26.60
C GLN A 90 28.84 -25.44 25.42
N ALA A 91 27.71 -24.79 25.70
CA ALA A 91 26.93 -24.11 24.69
C ALA A 91 27.83 -23.04 24.06
N GLY A 92 28.17 -23.23 22.78
CA GLY A 92 28.73 -22.15 21.99
C GLY A 92 27.81 -20.92 22.05
N PRO A 93 28.33 -19.70 21.86
CA PRO A 93 27.48 -18.53 21.78
C PRO A 93 26.37 -18.82 20.76
N PRO A 94 25.09 -18.50 21.07
CA PRO A 94 24.02 -18.69 20.11
C PRO A 94 24.44 -18.01 18.81
N PRO A 95 24.17 -18.62 17.63
CA PRO A 95 24.44 -17.94 16.37
C PRO A 95 23.79 -16.57 16.49
N SER A 96 24.63 -15.53 16.38
CA SER A 96 24.17 -14.13 16.42
C SER A 96 22.95 -14.08 15.52
N ALA A 97 21.77 -13.80 16.09
CA ALA A 97 20.57 -13.65 15.31
C ALA A 97 20.90 -12.54 14.30
N GLN A 98 21.19 -12.94 13.06
CA GLN A 98 21.34 -11.99 11.97
C GLN A 98 19.98 -11.32 11.93
N THR A 99 19.92 -10.08 12.42
CA THR A 99 18.79 -9.19 12.24
C THR A 99 18.48 -9.26 10.75
N GLN A 100 17.39 -9.94 10.39
CA GLN A 100 16.91 -9.95 9.01
C GLN A 100 16.63 -8.47 8.69
N GLN A 101 17.59 -7.82 8.04
CA GLN A 101 17.38 -6.54 7.41
C GLN A 101 16.18 -6.76 6.50
N GLY A 102 15.08 -6.05 6.78
CA GLY A 102 13.81 -6.28 6.13
C GLY A 102 14.00 -6.15 4.63
N ALA A 103 13.99 -7.27 3.91
CA ALA A 103 14.13 -7.28 2.47
C ALA A 103 12.83 -6.76 1.83
N LEU A 104 12.96 -6.01 0.74
CA LEU A 104 11.81 -5.62 -0.06
C LEU A 104 11.21 -6.86 -0.74
N ASN A 105 10.01 -7.24 -0.33
CA ASN A 105 9.31 -8.42 -0.84
C ASN A 105 7.92 -8.10 -1.41
N ILE A 106 7.33 -6.98 -0.98
CA ILE A 106 5.95 -6.63 -1.28
C ILE A 106 5.90 -5.33 -2.08
N VAL A 107 5.05 -5.30 -3.11
CA VAL A 107 4.63 -4.07 -3.77
C VAL A 107 3.15 -3.87 -3.54
N VAL A 108 2.79 -2.76 -2.91
CA VAL A 108 1.40 -2.33 -2.78
C VAL A 108 1.10 -1.44 -3.98
N LEU A 109 0.19 -1.91 -4.84
CA LEU A 109 -0.13 -1.30 -6.12
C LEU A 109 -1.51 -0.68 -6.08
N ASP A 110 -1.57 0.62 -6.28
CA ASP A 110 -2.76 1.43 -6.13
C ASP A 110 -3.22 1.98 -7.48
N PRO A 111 -4.13 1.30 -8.21
CA PRO A 111 -4.81 1.93 -9.33
C PRO A 111 -5.71 3.04 -8.79
N ALA A 112 -5.40 4.29 -9.14
CA ALA A 112 -6.08 5.46 -8.60
C ALA A 112 -7.57 5.50 -9.00
N HIS A 113 -8.35 6.29 -8.27
CA HIS A 113 -9.78 6.53 -8.53
C HIS A 113 -10.62 5.24 -8.48
N GLY A 114 -11.82 5.27 -9.07
CA GLY A 114 -12.78 4.16 -9.16
C GLY A 114 -14.19 4.59 -8.77
N GLY A 115 -15.17 3.72 -9.01
CA GLY A 115 -16.56 3.94 -8.64
C GLY A 115 -17.12 5.21 -9.27
N ILE A 116 -17.54 6.18 -8.43
CA ILE A 116 -18.04 7.48 -8.90
C ILE A 116 -16.93 8.46 -9.29
N ASP A 117 -15.71 8.23 -8.79
CA ASP A 117 -14.56 9.05 -9.11
C ASP A 117 -13.88 8.47 -10.35
N LEU A 118 -14.12 9.10 -11.49
CA LEU A 118 -13.63 8.59 -12.77
C LEU A 118 -12.19 9.02 -13.05
N GLY A 119 -11.66 9.96 -12.24
CA GLY A 119 -10.44 10.70 -12.51
C GLY A 119 -10.54 11.56 -13.77
N SER A 120 -9.40 11.76 -14.42
CA SER A 120 -9.27 12.47 -15.69
C SER A 120 -10.09 11.81 -16.80
N ARG A 121 -10.64 12.64 -17.70
CA ARG A 121 -11.51 12.18 -18.81
C ARG A 121 -10.90 12.59 -20.14
N GLY A 122 -10.74 11.61 -21.03
CA GLY A 122 -10.20 11.79 -22.36
C GLY A 122 -11.28 11.87 -23.44
N THR A 123 -10.83 11.92 -24.69
CA THR A 123 -11.67 11.76 -25.87
C THR A 123 -12.33 10.37 -25.88
N GLY A 124 -13.47 10.23 -26.56
CA GLY A 124 -14.11 8.91 -26.75
C GLY A 124 -14.63 8.22 -25.47
N GLY A 125 -14.69 8.92 -24.32
CA GLY A 125 -15.18 8.35 -23.06
C GLY A 125 -14.11 7.64 -22.23
N ILE A 126 -12.82 7.81 -22.56
CA ILE A 126 -11.70 7.31 -21.76
C ILE A 126 -11.77 7.89 -20.35
N GLN A 127 -11.64 7.03 -19.35
CA GLN A 127 -11.61 7.39 -17.94
C GLN A 127 -10.29 6.91 -17.33
N GLU A 128 -9.66 7.77 -16.54
CA GLU A 128 -8.41 7.46 -15.84
C GLU A 128 -8.57 6.22 -14.95
N SER A 129 -9.68 6.10 -14.22
CA SER A 129 -9.96 4.96 -13.34
C SER A 129 -9.89 3.59 -14.04
N ASP A 130 -10.36 3.51 -15.29
CA ASP A 130 -10.33 2.28 -16.10
C ASP A 130 -8.90 1.99 -16.59
N ILE A 131 -8.22 3.00 -17.15
CA ILE A 131 -6.83 2.87 -17.62
C ILE A 131 -5.91 2.46 -16.45
N ALA A 132 -6.05 3.11 -15.29
CA ALA A 132 -5.22 2.84 -14.13
C ALA A 132 -5.38 1.38 -13.67
N LEU A 133 -6.60 0.84 -13.74
CA LEU A 133 -6.87 -0.57 -13.41
C LEU A 133 -6.22 -1.52 -14.41
N GLU A 134 -6.32 -1.24 -15.71
CA GLU A 134 -5.68 -2.03 -16.77
C GLU A 134 -4.15 -2.01 -16.65
N PHE A 135 -3.56 -0.83 -16.42
CA PHE A 135 -2.12 -0.70 -16.18
C PHE A 135 -1.70 -1.48 -14.93
N ALA A 136 -2.51 -1.46 -13.88
CA ALA A 136 -2.20 -2.20 -12.65
C ALA A 136 -2.16 -3.72 -12.88
N VAL A 137 -2.99 -4.26 -13.78
CA VAL A 137 -2.94 -5.70 -14.14
C VAL A 137 -1.59 -6.04 -14.78
N GLU A 138 -1.13 -5.22 -15.73
CA GLU A 138 0.15 -5.44 -16.41
C GLU A 138 1.36 -5.27 -15.47
N VAL A 139 1.34 -4.22 -14.64
CA VAL A 139 2.39 -3.96 -13.63
C VAL A 139 2.45 -5.11 -12.63
N ARG A 140 1.30 -5.57 -12.13
CA ARG A 140 1.22 -6.72 -11.22
C ARG A 140 1.85 -7.95 -11.83
N ARG A 141 1.45 -8.30 -13.06
CA ARG A 141 1.97 -9.46 -13.80
C ARG A 141 3.49 -9.39 -13.93
N ALA A 142 4.03 -8.24 -14.31
CA ALA A 142 5.48 -8.05 -14.47
C ALA A 142 6.24 -8.19 -13.14
N LEU A 143 5.69 -7.64 -12.04
CA LEU A 143 6.29 -7.72 -10.71
C LEU A 143 6.25 -9.14 -10.13
N GLU A 144 5.11 -9.85 -10.25
CA GLU A 144 4.96 -11.22 -9.77
C GLU A 144 5.94 -12.18 -10.49
N GLN A 145 6.21 -11.95 -11.78
CA GLN A 145 7.23 -12.70 -12.52
C GLN A 145 8.66 -12.54 -11.99
N GLN A 146 8.95 -11.45 -11.27
CA GLN A 146 10.22 -11.22 -10.59
C GLN A 146 10.21 -11.67 -9.12
N GLY A 147 9.13 -12.33 -8.67
CA GLY A 147 9.00 -12.86 -7.32
C GLY A 147 8.58 -11.84 -6.26
N PHE A 148 8.04 -10.68 -6.66
CA PHE A 148 7.36 -9.79 -5.71
C PHE A 148 5.96 -10.32 -5.37
N GLN A 149 5.56 -10.19 -4.11
CA GLN A 149 4.16 -10.27 -3.74
C GLN A 149 3.49 -8.93 -4.06
N VAL A 150 2.39 -8.95 -4.82
CA VAL A 150 1.66 -7.72 -5.17
C VAL A 150 0.33 -7.67 -4.43
N VAL A 151 0.10 -6.59 -3.69
CA VAL A 151 -1.17 -6.32 -2.99
C VAL A 151 -1.82 -5.12 -3.67
N GLN A 152 -2.98 -5.30 -4.30
CA GLN A 152 -3.70 -4.19 -4.93
C GLN A 152 -4.68 -3.54 -3.95
N THR A 153 -4.79 -2.21 -3.98
CA THR A 153 -5.78 -1.48 -3.15
C THR A 153 -7.22 -1.69 -3.63
N ARG A 154 -7.39 -1.94 -4.94
CA ARG A 154 -8.63 -2.42 -5.57
C ARG A 154 -8.30 -3.31 -6.77
N GLN A 155 -9.21 -4.22 -7.10
CA GLN A 155 -9.12 -5.10 -8.28
C GLN A 155 -10.29 -4.91 -9.25
N GLY A 156 -11.26 -4.06 -8.89
CA GLY A 156 -12.44 -3.73 -9.69
C GLY A 156 -12.74 -2.23 -9.62
N ASN A 157 -13.98 -1.87 -9.94
CA ASN A 157 -14.43 -0.48 -10.01
C ASN A 157 -14.84 0.12 -8.64
N ASP A 158 -14.18 -0.30 -7.57
CA ASP A 158 -14.39 0.29 -6.24
C ASP A 158 -13.56 1.57 -6.09
N ASN A 159 -13.95 2.47 -5.18
CA ASN A 159 -13.14 3.64 -4.82
C ASN A 159 -12.72 3.60 -3.34
N PRO A 160 -11.67 2.88 -2.97
CA PRO A 160 -11.13 2.95 -1.62
C PRO A 160 -10.76 4.40 -1.27
N SER A 161 -11.03 4.82 -0.02
CA SER A 161 -10.61 6.15 0.44
C SER A 161 -9.08 6.26 0.50
N PHE A 162 -8.54 7.47 0.58
CA PHE A 162 -7.08 7.65 0.76
C PHE A 162 -6.55 6.99 2.03
N ASP A 163 -7.35 6.98 3.10
CA ASP A 163 -6.97 6.32 4.34
C ASP A 163 -7.05 4.80 4.23
N ASP A 164 -8.02 4.23 3.48
CA ASP A 164 -8.06 2.79 3.21
C ASP A 164 -6.84 2.34 2.39
N ARG A 165 -6.49 3.10 1.34
CA ARG A 165 -5.32 2.83 0.49
C ARG A 165 -4.03 2.82 1.30
N SER A 166 -3.85 3.82 2.17
CA SER A 166 -2.68 3.89 3.03
C SER A 166 -2.71 2.86 4.17
N ALA A 167 -3.88 2.49 4.70
CA ALA A 167 -4.01 1.41 5.69
C ALA A 167 -3.57 0.05 5.12
N ILE A 168 -3.95 -0.26 3.88
CA ILE A 168 -3.50 -1.47 3.18
C ILE A 168 -1.96 -1.48 3.07
N ALA A 169 -1.37 -0.34 2.71
CA ALA A 169 0.08 -0.20 2.58
C ALA A 169 0.82 -0.34 3.90
N ASN A 170 0.32 0.36 4.94
CA ASN A 170 0.96 0.44 6.26
C ASN A 170 0.88 -0.88 7.03
N ALA A 171 -0.04 -1.77 6.65
CA ALA A 171 -0.11 -3.13 7.18
C ALA A 171 1.02 -4.04 6.64
N GLN A 172 1.71 -3.65 5.56
CA GLN A 172 2.75 -4.48 4.94
C GLN A 172 4.15 -4.12 5.43
N ARG A 173 4.86 -5.09 6.01
CA ARG A 173 6.29 -4.94 6.33
C ARG A 173 7.13 -5.25 5.09
N GLY A 174 8.19 -4.46 4.86
CA GLY A 174 9.07 -4.71 3.72
C GLY A 174 8.41 -4.42 2.38
N ALA A 175 7.61 -3.35 2.31
CA ALA A 175 6.86 -2.96 1.13
C ALA A 175 7.33 -1.63 0.53
N VAL A 176 7.03 -1.44 -0.76
CA VAL A 176 6.90 -0.13 -1.40
C VAL A 176 5.47 0.09 -1.84
N PHE A 177 5.06 1.35 -1.95
CA PHE A 177 3.76 1.75 -2.46
C PHE A 177 3.89 2.46 -3.81
N ILE A 178 3.05 2.08 -4.76
CA ILE A 178 3.02 2.67 -6.10
C ILE A 178 1.57 3.01 -6.42
N THR A 179 1.26 4.30 -6.59
CA THR A 179 -0.05 4.71 -7.12
C THR A 179 0.06 5.04 -8.60
N LEU A 180 -0.87 4.54 -9.41
CA LEU A 180 -0.92 4.70 -10.86
C LEU A 180 -2.00 5.72 -11.22
N HIS A 181 -1.59 6.79 -11.89
CA HIS A 181 -2.43 7.89 -12.33
C HIS A 181 -2.27 8.15 -13.83
N ILE A 182 -3.27 8.81 -14.41
CA ILE A 182 -3.22 9.30 -15.79
C ILE A 182 -3.78 10.71 -15.81
N ALA A 183 -2.91 11.69 -16.02
CA ALA A 183 -3.28 13.10 -16.08
C ALA A 183 -4.01 13.44 -17.38
N SER A 184 -4.41 14.70 -17.55
CA SER A 184 -5.06 15.21 -18.78
C SER A 184 -4.32 16.35 -19.47
N THR A 185 -3.22 16.85 -18.88
CA THR A 185 -2.60 18.12 -19.26
C THR A 185 -1.15 18.02 -19.72
N GLY A 186 -0.51 16.86 -19.54
CA GLY A 186 0.87 16.66 -19.95
C GLY A 186 1.02 16.24 -21.41
N LEU A 187 2.26 16.10 -21.87
CA LEU A 187 2.57 15.69 -23.24
C LEU A 187 2.15 14.23 -23.45
N PRO A 188 1.26 13.91 -24.41
CA PRO A 188 0.89 12.52 -24.70
C PRO A 188 2.11 11.66 -25.01
N GLY A 189 2.09 10.40 -24.55
CA GLY A 189 3.21 9.47 -24.73
C GLY A 189 4.36 9.61 -23.72
N THR A 190 4.24 10.50 -22.72
CA THR A 190 5.22 10.67 -21.64
C THR A 190 4.71 10.19 -20.29
N VAL A 191 5.64 9.86 -19.39
CA VAL A 191 5.34 9.33 -18.05
C VAL A 191 6.25 10.00 -17.01
N ARG A 192 5.67 10.34 -15.86
CA ARG A 192 6.35 11.08 -14.79
C ARG A 192 6.20 10.33 -13.47
N VAL A 193 7.25 10.33 -12.67
CA VAL A 193 7.23 9.81 -11.31
C VAL A 193 7.27 10.99 -10.36
N TYR A 194 6.36 11.00 -9.40
CA TYR A 194 6.35 11.93 -8.31
C TYR A 194 6.69 11.24 -7.00
N VAL A 195 7.47 11.93 -6.18
CA VAL A 195 7.66 11.64 -4.76
C VAL A 195 7.11 12.79 -3.93
N ASN A 196 6.69 12.48 -2.70
CA ASN A 196 6.22 13.53 -1.81
C ASN A 196 7.34 14.53 -1.49
N SER A 197 7.00 15.80 -1.29
CA SER A 197 7.95 16.85 -0.90
C SER A 197 8.45 16.70 0.52
N ASP A 198 9.62 17.28 0.80
CA ASP A 198 10.33 17.29 2.09
C ASP A 198 9.44 17.88 3.18
N LEU A 199 8.64 17.00 3.78
CA LEU A 199 7.90 17.24 4.99
C LEU A 199 8.92 17.66 6.06
N PRO A 200 8.69 18.76 6.82
CA PRO A 200 9.57 19.14 7.91
C PRO A 200 9.93 17.96 8.82
N PRO A 201 11.17 17.85 9.31
CA PRO A 201 11.55 16.81 10.25
C PRO A 201 10.58 16.76 11.43
N ILE A 202 10.14 15.57 11.80
CA ILE A 202 9.22 15.37 12.94
C ILE A 202 10.07 14.96 14.13
N THR A 203 9.91 15.65 15.25
CA THR A 203 10.38 15.17 16.55
C THR A 203 9.23 14.43 17.23
N THR A 204 9.30 13.11 17.29
CA THR A 204 8.29 12.32 18.00
C THR A 204 8.65 12.28 19.49
N ALA A 205 7.85 12.94 20.34
CA ALA A 205 8.07 12.90 21.79
C ALA A 205 7.98 11.47 22.37
N ASN A 206 7.23 10.58 21.72
CA ASN A 206 6.93 9.22 22.20
C ASN A 206 7.20 8.11 21.15
N GLY A 207 7.91 8.41 20.06
CA GLY A 207 8.12 7.45 18.96
C GLY A 207 6.88 7.15 18.09
N LEU A 208 5.77 7.87 18.29
CA LEU A 208 4.57 7.80 17.46
C LEU A 208 4.60 8.89 16.39
N ILE A 209 4.35 8.53 15.14
CA ILE A 209 4.27 9.45 14.01
C ILE A 209 2.78 9.72 13.72
N PRO A 210 2.35 10.99 13.63
CA PRO A 210 1.01 11.34 13.16
C PRO A 210 0.72 10.73 11.79
N TRP A 211 -0.52 10.25 11.56
CA TRP A 211 -0.90 9.59 10.31
C TRP A 211 -0.58 10.43 9.07
N ASP A 212 -0.87 11.73 9.11
CA ASP A 212 -0.61 12.69 8.03
C ASP A 212 0.88 12.96 7.79
N ARG A 213 1.77 12.31 8.54
CA ARG A 213 3.21 12.42 8.42
C ARG A 213 3.92 11.08 8.29
N ALA A 214 3.18 9.99 8.11
CA ALA A 214 3.69 8.63 8.03
C ALA A 214 4.79 8.46 6.96
N GLN A 215 4.75 9.25 5.88
CA GLN A 215 5.72 9.19 4.78
C GLN A 215 7.10 9.79 5.13
N ALA A 216 7.18 10.66 6.15
CA ALA A 216 8.38 11.46 6.41
C ALA A 216 9.69 10.64 6.58
N PRO A 217 9.72 9.51 7.31
CA PRO A 217 10.93 8.69 7.44
C PRO A 217 11.37 8.07 6.11
N PHE A 218 10.47 7.95 5.14
CA PHE A 218 10.68 7.21 3.90
C PHE A 218 10.99 8.12 2.71
N LEU A 219 11.08 9.45 2.87
CA LEU A 219 11.27 10.38 1.75
C LEU A 219 12.57 10.11 0.98
N GLY A 220 13.68 9.87 1.67
CA GLY A 220 14.95 9.54 1.03
C GLY A 220 14.91 8.21 0.24
N LEU A 221 14.24 7.19 0.78
CA LEU A 221 14.04 5.92 0.06
C LEU A 221 13.06 6.07 -1.10
N SER A 222 11.99 6.85 -0.93
CA SER A 222 11.01 7.17 -1.97
C SER A 222 11.68 7.87 -3.14
N ARG A 223 12.57 8.83 -2.87
CA ARG A 223 13.36 9.53 -3.89
C ARG A 223 14.25 8.57 -4.69
N LYS A 224 15.02 7.72 -3.99
CA LYS A 224 15.87 6.71 -4.66
C LYS A 224 15.05 5.76 -5.52
N PHE A 225 13.93 5.26 -4.99
CA PHE A 225 13.04 4.36 -5.72
C PHE A 225 12.42 5.05 -6.95
N GLY A 226 11.91 6.27 -6.76
CA GLY A 226 11.33 7.07 -7.83
C GLY A 226 12.32 7.37 -8.95
N ASP A 227 13.57 7.68 -8.63
CA ASP A 227 14.62 7.92 -9.63
C ASP A 227 14.97 6.69 -10.44
N LEU A 228 15.02 5.51 -9.80
CA LEU A 228 15.24 4.26 -10.50
C LEU A 228 14.10 3.98 -11.49
N VAL A 229 12.84 4.17 -11.07
CA VAL A 229 11.67 3.98 -11.95
C VAL A 229 11.65 5.02 -13.08
N GLN A 230 11.87 6.30 -12.77
CA GLN A 230 11.89 7.37 -13.79
C GLN A 230 13.02 7.16 -14.80
N GLY A 231 14.19 6.73 -14.35
CA GLY A 231 15.34 6.42 -15.22
C GLY A 231 15.03 5.30 -16.22
N MET A 232 14.21 4.32 -15.85
CA MET A 232 13.74 3.28 -16.77
C MET A 232 12.66 3.81 -17.72
N LEU A 233 11.77 4.69 -17.23
CA LEU A 233 10.71 5.30 -18.04
C LEU A 233 11.28 6.21 -19.14
N THR A 234 12.27 7.06 -18.85
CA THR A 234 12.84 7.99 -19.84
C THR A 234 13.52 7.27 -21.02
N GLN A 235 14.05 6.07 -20.80
CA GLN A 235 14.61 5.24 -21.88
C GLN A 235 13.57 4.79 -22.90
N ARG A 236 12.30 4.69 -22.49
CA ARG A 236 11.20 4.14 -23.29
C ARG A 236 10.23 5.20 -23.79
N PHE A 237 9.97 6.22 -22.98
CA PHE A 237 8.99 7.27 -23.24
C PHE A 237 9.71 8.60 -23.46
N LYS A 238 10.14 8.83 -24.71
CA LYS A 238 10.87 10.05 -25.10
C LYS A 238 10.10 11.31 -24.71
N GLY A 239 10.78 12.27 -24.08
CA GLY A 239 10.18 13.51 -23.57
C GLY A 239 9.71 13.42 -22.11
N SER A 240 9.79 12.24 -21.49
CA SER A 240 9.64 12.09 -20.05
C SER A 240 10.82 12.74 -19.30
N PRO A 241 10.63 13.19 -18.04
CA PRO A 241 11.72 13.73 -17.23
C PRO A 241 12.83 12.71 -17.00
N ASP A 242 14.05 13.21 -16.81
CA ASP A 242 15.21 12.35 -16.50
C ASP A 242 15.22 11.87 -15.05
N THR A 243 14.55 12.58 -14.14
CA THR A 243 14.53 12.28 -12.71
C THR A 243 13.15 12.44 -12.11
N ALA A 244 12.88 11.73 -11.00
CA ALA A 244 11.61 11.88 -10.31
C ALA A 244 11.39 13.33 -9.87
N GLN A 245 10.14 13.77 -9.99
CA GLN A 245 9.71 15.10 -9.59
C GLN A 245 9.17 15.08 -8.17
N THR A 246 9.09 16.26 -7.58
CA THR A 246 8.56 16.44 -6.24
C THR A 246 7.20 17.13 -6.30
N ALA A 247 6.20 16.58 -5.62
CA ALA A 247 4.87 17.18 -5.50
C ALA A 247 4.25 16.84 -4.15
N THR A 248 3.31 17.66 -3.70
CA THR A 248 2.55 17.37 -2.48
C THR A 248 1.37 16.47 -2.83
N ILE A 249 1.49 15.16 -2.62
CA ILE A 249 0.49 14.17 -3.03
C ILE A 249 -0.20 13.60 -1.79
N ARG A 250 -1.53 13.77 -1.69
CA ARG A 250 -2.31 13.38 -0.51
C ARG A 250 -2.24 11.87 -0.26
N GLN A 251 -2.26 11.08 -1.33
CA GLN A 251 -2.20 9.61 -1.33
C GLN A 251 -0.88 9.09 -0.76
N LEU A 252 0.24 9.77 -1.07
CA LEU A 252 1.55 9.36 -0.57
C LEU A 252 1.74 9.77 0.89
N ARG A 253 1.18 10.91 1.30
CA ARG A 253 1.46 11.53 2.61
C ARG A 253 1.26 10.61 3.81
N THR A 254 0.22 9.77 3.79
CA THR A 254 -0.17 8.89 4.90
C THR A 254 0.40 7.47 4.79
N THR A 255 1.31 7.23 3.85
CA THR A 255 1.91 5.92 3.66
C THR A 255 3.21 5.79 4.47
N ALA A 256 3.38 4.71 5.22
CA ALA A 256 4.52 4.42 6.10
C ALA A 256 5.49 3.45 5.40
N ALA A 257 5.83 3.75 4.15
CA ALA A 257 6.72 2.97 3.30
C ALA A 257 7.31 3.87 2.20
N PRO A 258 8.40 3.48 1.51
CA PRO A 258 8.82 4.19 0.30
C PRO A 258 7.68 4.18 -0.71
N ALA A 259 7.26 5.37 -1.16
CA ALA A 259 6.06 5.53 -1.96
C ALA A 259 6.28 6.49 -3.13
N ILE A 260 5.75 6.12 -4.30
CA ILE A 260 5.81 6.92 -5.52
C ILE A 260 4.43 7.00 -6.17
N ALA A 261 4.18 8.08 -6.90
CA ALA A 261 3.09 8.15 -7.87
C ALA A 261 3.67 8.08 -9.28
N VAL A 262 3.19 7.16 -10.10
CA VAL A 262 3.55 7.07 -11.52
C VAL A 262 2.36 7.61 -12.31
N GLU A 263 2.61 8.66 -13.09
CA GLU A 263 1.59 9.40 -13.82
C GLU A 263 1.87 9.34 -15.33
N VAL A 264 1.01 8.67 -16.08
CA VAL A 264 0.97 8.83 -17.54
C VAL A 264 0.40 10.21 -17.84
N SER A 265 1.08 10.97 -18.69
CA SER A 265 0.88 12.43 -18.72
C SER A 265 -0.44 12.90 -19.33
N SER A 266 -1.15 12.06 -20.11
CA SER A 266 -2.41 12.48 -20.73
C SER A 266 -3.34 11.32 -21.10
N VAL A 267 -4.60 11.38 -20.65
CA VAL A 267 -5.76 10.66 -21.20
C VAL A 267 -6.26 11.26 -22.52
N VAL A 268 -5.80 12.46 -22.88
CA VAL A 268 -6.18 13.15 -24.10
C VAL A 268 -5.27 12.66 -25.23
N VAL A 269 -5.72 11.59 -25.88
CA VAL A 269 -5.06 10.92 -27.01
C VAL A 269 -5.99 10.91 -28.23
N ASN A 270 -5.42 10.67 -29.42
CA ASN A 270 -6.23 10.55 -30.64
C ASN A 270 -6.92 9.20 -30.71
N ASP A 271 -6.21 8.14 -30.30
CA ASP A 271 -6.71 6.77 -30.24
C ASP A 271 -6.44 6.19 -28.85
N ARG A 272 -7.42 5.50 -28.27
CA ARG A 272 -7.26 4.77 -26.99
C ARG A 272 -6.10 3.77 -27.09
N ALA A 273 -5.90 3.16 -28.26
CA ALA A 273 -4.81 2.21 -28.48
C ALA A 273 -3.42 2.80 -28.16
N ASP A 274 -3.24 4.13 -28.24
CA ASP A 274 -2.00 4.79 -27.84
C ASP A 274 -1.68 4.55 -26.36
N LEU A 275 -2.68 4.58 -25.47
CA LEU A 275 -2.51 4.28 -24.05
C LEU A 275 -2.29 2.79 -23.81
N ASP A 276 -3.01 1.93 -24.52
CA ASP A 276 -2.88 0.48 -24.41
C ASP A 276 -1.45 0.04 -24.79
N HIS A 277 -0.86 0.65 -25.83
CA HIS A 277 0.53 0.40 -26.23
C HIS A 277 1.57 0.89 -25.22
N MET A 278 1.24 1.84 -24.35
CA MET A 278 2.14 2.30 -23.29
C MET A 278 2.21 1.32 -22.11
N ALA A 279 1.12 0.60 -21.80
CA ALA A 279 1.01 -0.20 -20.58
C ALA A 279 2.16 -1.21 -20.39
N PRO A 280 2.58 -2.01 -21.39
CA PRO A 280 3.69 -2.95 -21.21
C PRO A 280 5.02 -2.26 -20.92
N GLY A 281 5.23 -1.05 -21.48
CA GLY A 281 6.44 -0.27 -21.24
C GLY A 281 6.49 0.34 -19.84
N VAL A 282 5.34 0.79 -19.33
CA VAL A 282 5.23 1.27 -17.95
C VAL A 282 5.42 0.13 -16.96
N ALA A 283 4.82 -1.03 -17.23
CA ALA A 283 4.98 -2.23 -16.42
C ALA A 283 6.44 -2.70 -16.34
N ASP A 284 7.13 -2.81 -17.48
CA ASP A 284 8.55 -3.19 -17.52
C ASP A 284 9.44 -2.18 -16.77
N ALA A 285 9.20 -0.88 -16.93
CA ALA A 285 9.98 0.15 -16.25
C ALA A 285 9.80 0.12 -14.72
N ILE A 286 8.56 0.00 -14.24
CA ILE A 286 8.26 -0.13 -12.80
C ILE A 286 8.90 -1.39 -12.24
N MET A 287 8.75 -2.53 -12.93
CA MET A 287 9.33 -3.80 -12.51
C MET A 287 10.86 -3.70 -12.39
N ARG A 288 11.54 -3.17 -13.41
CA ARG A 288 13.01 -2.99 -13.40
C ARG A 288 13.46 -2.06 -12.29
N GLY A 289 12.72 -0.96 -12.08
CA GLY A 289 12.98 -0.03 -10.99
C GLY A 289 12.86 -0.69 -9.62
N ALA A 290 11.82 -1.52 -9.40
CA ALA A 290 11.63 -2.27 -8.16
C ALA A 290 12.74 -3.32 -7.93
N VAL A 291 13.12 -4.06 -8.97
CA VAL A 291 14.24 -5.02 -8.92
C VAL A 291 15.55 -4.30 -8.56
N ALA A 292 15.84 -3.17 -9.21
CA ALA A 292 17.04 -2.38 -8.95
C ALA A 292 17.03 -1.75 -7.55
N PHE A 293 15.85 -1.44 -7.01
CA PHE A 293 15.71 -0.84 -5.69
C PHE A 293 15.83 -1.85 -4.54
N LYS A 294 15.48 -3.12 -4.78
CA LYS A 294 15.53 -4.21 -3.78
C LYS A 294 16.83 -4.25 -2.93
N PRO A 295 18.05 -4.20 -3.49
CA PRO A 295 19.28 -4.18 -2.70
C PRO A 295 19.52 -2.87 -1.93
N LEU A 296 18.86 -1.78 -2.31
CA LEU A 296 18.96 -0.47 -1.63
C LEU A 296 17.95 -0.33 -0.48
N TYR A 297 16.96 -1.20 -0.43
CA TYR A 297 15.97 -1.22 0.62
C TYR A 297 16.58 -1.84 1.89
N VAL A 298 17.17 -0.97 2.69
CA VAL A 298 17.65 -1.31 4.04
C VAL A 298 16.66 -0.68 5.02
N MET A 299 15.75 -1.50 5.55
CA MET A 299 15.04 -1.12 6.76
C MET A 299 16.06 -1.06 7.89
N ALA A 300 16.31 0.10 8.49
CA ALA A 300 17.15 0.15 9.68
C ALA A 300 16.57 -0.83 10.70
N SER A 301 17.39 -1.80 11.07
CA SER A 301 17.12 -2.71 12.17
C SER A 301 17.40 -1.96 13.46
N THR A 302 16.54 -1.02 13.87
CA THR A 302 16.76 -0.32 15.13
C THR A 302 15.84 -0.88 16.19
N GLY A 303 16.39 -1.11 17.38
CA GLY A 303 15.61 -1.23 18.59
C GLY A 303 14.68 -0.02 18.72
N GLY A 304 13.43 -0.19 18.30
CA GLY A 304 12.31 0.71 18.56
C GLY A 304 12.09 1.89 17.62
N ALA A 305 12.98 2.20 16.67
CA ALA A 305 12.78 3.31 15.74
C ALA A 305 13.06 2.86 14.30
N LEU A 306 12.11 3.12 13.40
CA LEU A 306 12.33 2.96 11.95
C LEU A 306 13.46 3.89 11.48
N PRO A 307 14.12 3.59 10.34
CA PRO A 307 15.25 4.35 9.78
C PRO A 307 15.05 5.87 9.77
#